data_AF-A0A953QQB2-F1
#
_entry.id   AF-A0A953QQB2-F1
#
_cell.length_a   1.000
_cell.length_b   1.000
_cell.length_c   1.000
_cell.angle_alpha   90.00
_cell.angle_beta   90.00
_cell.angle_gamma   90.00
#
_symmetry.space_group_name_H-M   'P 1'
#
loop_
_entity.id
_entity.type
_entity.pdbx_description
1 polymer ?
#
loop_
_entity_poly.entity_id
_entity_poly.type
_entity_poly.pdbx_seq_one_letter_code
_entity_poly.pdbx_strand_id
1 'polypeptide(L)'
;MTLILVLLLAFGDLTAVKAEPDFDKRSELALSNAERAMDDAHKAYGDADDKAEQAALDELAESVDVCYDALQQSHQSPRKSKYYKRAELRVRALMRRLAGFRDEVSFDARQSVETVLKKLSDVHDQLLADIMSKKK
;
A
#
# COMPACT_ATOMS: atom_id res chain seq x y z
N MET A 1 16.04 -9.82 34.09
CA MET A 1 16.74 -8.82 33.26
C MET A 1 16.10 -8.88 31.89
N THR A 2 15.17 -7.95 31.68
CA THR A 2 14.29 -7.79 30.52
C THR A 2 15.08 -7.37 29.28
N LEU A 3 14.42 -7.47 28.12
CA LEU A 3 14.81 -7.03 26.76
C LEU A 3 15.47 -8.07 25.86
N ILE A 4 14.63 -8.92 25.26
CA ILE A 4 14.71 -9.19 23.82
C ILE A 4 13.29 -9.06 23.27
N LEU A 5 12.93 -7.83 22.90
CA LEU A 5 11.70 -7.55 22.12
C LEU A 5 11.99 -6.39 21.17
N VAL A 6 12.89 -6.60 20.22
CA VAL A 6 13.07 -5.70 19.07
C VAL A 6 13.29 -6.57 17.83
N LEU A 7 12.24 -7.26 17.38
CA LEU A 7 12.17 -7.80 16.01
C LEU A 7 10.74 -8.23 15.62
N LEU A 8 9.73 -7.43 15.98
CA LEU A 8 8.31 -7.76 15.72
C LEU A 8 7.53 -6.62 15.07
N LEU A 9 8.24 -5.64 14.47
CA LEU A 9 7.62 -4.41 13.98
C LEU A 9 7.28 -4.37 12.48
N ALA A 10 7.62 -5.38 11.68
CA ALA A 10 7.21 -5.41 10.28
C ALA A 10 5.90 -6.18 10.06
N PHE A 11 5.81 -7.44 10.49
CA PHE A 11 4.66 -8.30 10.17
C PHE A 11 3.37 -8.05 11.00
N GLY A 12 3.44 -7.20 12.04
CA GLY A 12 2.35 -7.02 12.99
C GLY A 12 1.25 -6.05 12.54
N ASP A 13 1.52 -5.21 11.55
CA ASP A 13 0.67 -4.06 11.29
C ASP A 13 -0.50 -4.38 10.36
N LEU A 14 -0.22 -4.93 9.18
CA LEU A 14 -1.29 -5.25 8.22
C LEU A 14 -2.30 -6.26 8.76
N THR A 15 -1.87 -7.19 9.63
CA THR A 15 -2.78 -8.12 10.32
C THR A 15 -3.79 -7.37 11.18
N ALA A 16 -3.35 -6.36 11.95
CA ALA A 16 -4.23 -5.54 12.76
C ALA A 16 -5.15 -4.68 11.88
N VAL A 17 -4.64 -4.14 10.77
CA VAL A 17 -5.45 -3.40 9.78
C VAL A 17 -6.56 -4.28 9.22
N LYS A 18 -6.26 -5.51 8.79
CA LYS A 18 -7.25 -6.46 8.26
C LYS A 18 -8.36 -6.80 9.26
N ALA A 19 -8.05 -6.77 10.56
CA ALA A 19 -9.00 -7.05 11.63
C ALA A 19 -9.94 -5.86 11.96
N GLU A 20 -9.66 -4.65 11.47
CA GLU A 20 -10.50 -3.47 11.71
C GLU A 20 -11.92 -3.67 11.13
N PRO A 21 -12.99 -3.69 11.93
CA PRO A 21 -14.34 -3.98 11.44
C PRO A 21 -14.94 -2.87 10.58
N ASP A 22 -14.59 -1.59 10.81
CA ASP A 22 -15.10 -0.47 10.01
C ASP A 22 -14.35 -0.39 8.67
N PHE A 23 -15.04 -0.61 7.56
CA PHE A 23 -14.42 -0.62 6.23
C PHE A 23 -13.81 0.73 5.81
N ASP A 24 -14.43 1.84 6.20
CA ASP A 24 -13.90 3.17 5.87
C ASP A 24 -12.59 3.40 6.63
N LYS A 25 -12.56 3.07 7.93
CA LYS A 25 -11.36 3.15 8.77
C LYS A 25 -10.28 2.17 8.30
N ARG A 26 -10.66 0.94 7.95
CA ARG A 26 -9.75 -0.08 7.40
C ARG A 26 -9.06 0.44 6.14
N SER A 27 -9.80 1.10 5.25
CA SER A 27 -9.23 1.64 4.01
C SER A 27 -8.14 2.70 4.27
N GLU A 28 -8.36 3.61 5.23
CA GLU A 28 -7.40 4.66 5.58
C GLU A 28 -6.19 4.12 6.35
N LEU A 29 -6.41 3.14 7.24
CA LEU A 29 -5.32 2.44 7.94
C LEU A 29 -4.43 1.68 6.96
N ALA A 30 -5.03 1.00 5.98
CA ALA A 30 -4.30 0.27 4.96
C ALA A 30 -3.42 1.19 4.11
N LEU A 31 -3.91 2.37 3.70
CA LEU A 31 -3.08 3.35 2.99
C LEU A 31 -1.95 3.92 3.87
N SER A 32 -2.20 4.08 5.16
CA SER A 32 -1.17 4.53 6.12
C SER A 32 -0.13 3.44 6.36
N ASN A 33 -0.51 2.17 6.26
CA ASN A 33 0.44 1.06 6.26
C ASN A 33 1.26 1.03 4.97
N ALA A 34 0.62 1.20 3.81
CA ALA A 34 1.30 1.28 2.52
C ALA A 34 2.35 2.41 2.49
N GLU A 35 2.05 3.58 3.05
CA GLU A 35 3.01 4.68 3.14
C GLU A 35 4.23 4.35 4.00
N ARG A 36 4.04 3.66 5.12
CA ARG A 36 5.16 3.20 5.96
C ARG A 36 5.97 2.10 5.30
N ALA A 37 5.30 1.14 4.66
CA ALA A 37 5.96 0.09 3.89
C ALA A 37 6.82 0.68 2.75
N MET A 38 6.40 1.80 2.13
CA MET A 38 7.23 2.53 1.18
C MET A 38 8.50 3.10 1.83
N ASP A 39 8.38 3.69 3.03
CA ASP A 39 9.51 4.22 3.80
C ASP A 39 10.47 3.09 4.21
N ASP A 40 9.92 1.95 4.63
CA ASP A 40 10.67 0.76 5.05
C ASP A 40 11.41 0.12 3.87
N ALA A 41 10.81 0.08 2.67
CA ALA A 41 11.48 -0.40 1.46
C ALA A 41 12.71 0.45 1.11
N HIS A 42 12.57 1.79 1.13
CA HIS A 42 13.71 2.69 0.93
C HIS A 42 14.79 2.48 1.98
N LYS A 43 14.39 2.34 3.25
CA LYS A 43 15.33 2.12 4.35
C LYS A 43 16.09 0.80 4.18
N ALA A 44 15.39 -0.29 3.91
CA ALA A 44 15.97 -1.61 3.75
C ALA A 44 16.96 -1.67 2.58
N TYR A 45 16.64 -1.04 1.45
CA TYR A 45 17.58 -0.90 0.34
C TYR A 45 18.85 -0.13 0.74
N GLY A 46 18.71 0.98 1.49
CA GLY A 46 19.84 1.74 2.02
C GLY A 46 20.71 0.96 3.01
N ASP A 47 20.10 0.03 3.76
CA ASP A 47 20.75 -0.86 4.72
C ASP A 47 21.30 -2.15 4.05
N ALA A 48 21.16 -2.29 2.72
CA ALA A 48 21.52 -3.47 1.93
C ALA A 48 20.86 -4.78 2.43
N ASP A 49 19.62 -4.68 2.91
CA ASP A 49 18.79 -5.80 3.35
C ASP A 49 17.72 -6.12 2.28
N ASP A 50 18.14 -6.83 1.23
CA ASP A 50 17.27 -7.21 0.10
C ASP A 50 16.01 -7.98 0.55
N LYS A 51 16.10 -8.75 1.64
CA LYS A 51 14.97 -9.52 2.16
C LYS A 51 13.95 -8.60 2.82
N ALA A 52 14.41 -7.63 3.62
CA ALA A 52 13.52 -6.65 4.22
C ALA A 52 12.92 -5.71 3.16
N GLU A 53 13.69 -5.34 2.14
CA GLU A 53 13.20 -4.54 1.01
C GLU A 53 12.04 -5.26 0.30
N GLN A 54 12.25 -6.53 -0.08
CA GLN A 54 11.21 -7.31 -0.75
C GLN A 54 9.96 -7.48 0.14
N ALA A 55 10.14 -7.74 1.43
CA ALA A 55 9.02 -7.87 2.36
C ALA A 55 8.21 -6.57 2.48
N ALA A 56 8.89 -5.41 2.51
CA ALA A 56 8.24 -4.11 2.55
C ALA A 56 7.50 -3.77 1.24
N LEU A 57 8.08 -4.14 0.08
CA LEU A 57 7.40 -4.01 -1.22
C LEU A 57 6.13 -4.89 -1.31
N ASP A 58 6.20 -6.11 -0.80
CA ASP A 58 5.05 -7.02 -0.74
C ASP A 58 3.96 -6.46 0.19
N GLU A 59 4.34 -5.95 1.37
CA GLU A 59 3.41 -5.35 2.32
C GLU A 59 2.78 -4.06 1.77
N LEU A 60 3.53 -3.25 1.02
CA LEU A 60 3.00 -2.08 0.32
C LEU A 60 1.92 -2.48 -0.68
N ALA A 61 2.19 -3.50 -1.51
CA ALA A 61 1.24 -4.01 -2.49
C ALA A 61 -0.02 -4.56 -1.82
N GLU A 62 0.14 -5.37 -0.77
CA GLU A 62 -0.97 -5.99 -0.04
C GLU A 62 -1.81 -4.95 0.71
N SER A 63 -1.17 -3.91 1.24
CA SER A 63 -1.87 -2.81 1.92
C SER A 63 -2.77 -2.02 0.96
N VAL A 64 -2.33 -1.83 -0.29
CA VAL A 64 -3.15 -1.16 -1.32
C VAL A 64 -4.35 -2.03 -1.71
N ASP A 65 -4.18 -3.36 -1.82
CA ASP A 65 -5.30 -4.28 -2.06
C ASP A 65 -6.31 -4.23 -0.90
N VAL A 66 -5.84 -4.33 0.36
CA VAL A 66 -6.70 -4.26 1.55
C VAL A 66 -7.49 -2.95 1.59
N CYS A 67 -6.88 -1.84 1.17
CA CYS A 67 -7.57 -0.57 1.04
C CYS A 67 -8.75 -0.67 0.06
N TYR A 68 -8.46 -1.12 -1.16
CA TYR A 68 -9.47 -1.19 -2.22
C TYR A 68 -10.58 -2.19 -1.89
N ASP A 69 -10.25 -3.37 -1.38
CA ASP A 69 -11.22 -4.37 -0.94
C ASP A 69 -12.15 -3.85 0.16
N ALA A 70 -11.61 -3.08 1.12
CA ALA A 70 -12.42 -2.45 2.16
C ALA A 70 -13.39 -1.44 1.55
N LEU A 71 -12.94 -0.63 0.59
CA LEU A 71 -13.81 0.33 -0.11
C LEU A 71 -14.91 -0.37 -0.91
N GLN A 72 -14.63 -1.51 -1.55
CA GLN A 72 -15.65 -2.30 -2.25
C GLN A 72 -16.69 -2.91 -1.30
N GLN A 73 -16.25 -3.31 -0.10
CA GLN A 73 -17.13 -3.84 0.95
C GLN A 73 -17.91 -2.74 1.68
N SER A 74 -17.45 -1.49 1.60
CA SER A 74 -18.21 -0.35 2.13
C SER A 74 -19.52 -0.16 1.35
N HIS A 75 -20.58 0.25 2.04
CA HIS A 75 -21.85 0.60 1.41
C HIS A 75 -21.86 1.99 0.75
N GLN A 76 -20.68 2.62 0.59
CA GLN A 76 -20.59 3.96 0.06
C GLN A 76 -20.69 4.00 -1.46
N SER A 77 -21.30 5.06 -1.99
CA SER A 77 -21.24 5.35 -3.42
C SER A 77 -19.85 5.88 -3.79
N PRO A 78 -19.05 5.20 -4.63
CA PRO A 78 -17.67 5.60 -4.93
C PRO A 78 -17.54 7.06 -5.37
N ARG A 79 -18.42 7.50 -6.29
CA ARG A 79 -18.47 8.87 -6.81
C ARG A 79 -18.67 9.95 -5.75
N LYS A 80 -19.41 9.63 -4.68
CA LYS A 80 -19.74 10.57 -3.59
C LYS A 80 -18.85 10.37 -2.36
N SER A 81 -18.14 9.25 -2.28
CA SER A 81 -17.28 8.91 -1.15
C SER A 81 -16.02 9.77 -1.14
N LYS A 82 -15.70 10.34 0.04
CA LYS A 82 -14.40 10.98 0.28
C LYS A 82 -13.28 9.94 0.38
N TYR A 83 -13.58 8.72 0.81
CA TYR A 83 -12.59 7.66 1.02
C TYR A 83 -12.06 7.12 -0.30
N TYR A 84 -12.93 6.87 -1.29
CA TYR A 84 -12.50 6.52 -2.65
C TYR A 84 -11.58 7.59 -3.27
N LYS A 85 -11.94 8.87 -3.15
CA LYS A 85 -11.13 9.98 -3.69
C LYS A 85 -9.78 10.10 -2.98
N ARG A 86 -9.75 9.91 -1.66
CA ARG A 86 -8.50 9.91 -0.90
C ARG A 86 -7.61 8.74 -1.27
N ALA A 87 -8.20 7.55 -1.43
CA ALA A 87 -7.48 6.36 -1.88
C ALA A 87 -6.87 6.57 -3.26
N GLU A 88 -7.63 7.09 -4.24
CA GLU A 88 -7.09 7.41 -5.57
C GLU A 88 -5.88 8.35 -5.48
N LEU A 89 -6.01 9.46 -4.74
CA LEU A 89 -4.92 10.44 -4.61
C LEU A 89 -3.68 9.87 -3.91
N ARG A 90 -3.87 9.07 -2.85
CA ARG A 90 -2.78 8.47 -2.07
C ARG A 90 -2.10 7.34 -2.85
N VAL A 91 -2.84 6.46 -3.52
CA VAL A 91 -2.27 5.44 -4.41
C VAL A 91 -1.49 6.09 -5.55
N ARG A 92 -2.02 7.15 -6.17
CA ARG A 92 -1.29 7.92 -7.19
C ARG A 92 0.00 8.54 -6.63
N ALA A 93 0.01 8.99 -5.37
CA ALA A 93 1.21 9.50 -4.72
C ALA A 93 2.24 8.40 -4.48
N LEU A 94 1.81 7.23 -3.98
CA LEU A 94 2.67 6.04 -3.82
C LEU A 94 3.27 5.60 -5.15
N MET A 95 2.51 5.56 -6.25
CA MET A 95 3.03 5.24 -7.58
C MET A 95 4.18 6.18 -7.99
N ARG A 96 4.06 7.49 -7.73
CA ARG A 96 5.14 8.44 -8.04
C ARG A 96 6.38 8.20 -7.20
N ARG A 97 6.20 7.90 -5.91
CA ARG A 97 7.32 7.58 -5.00
C ARG A 97 8.01 6.29 -5.42
N LEU A 98 7.25 5.25 -5.71
CA LEU A 98 7.74 3.95 -6.14
C LEU A 98 8.43 4.01 -7.51
N ALA A 99 7.95 4.85 -8.43
CA ALA A 99 8.64 5.12 -9.69
C ALA A 99 10.00 5.82 -9.48
N GLY A 100 10.09 6.76 -8.53
CA GLY A 100 11.37 7.34 -8.12
C GLY A 100 12.31 6.29 -7.53
N PHE A 101 11.80 5.45 -6.62
CA PHE A 101 12.57 4.37 -6.02
C PHE A 101 13.11 3.38 -7.06
N ARG A 102 12.30 3.00 -8.05
CA ARG A 102 12.71 2.15 -9.19
C ARG A 102 13.96 2.68 -9.92
N ASP A 103 14.10 4.00 -10.01
CA ASP A 103 15.21 4.65 -10.68
C ASP A 103 16.47 4.70 -9.80
N GLU A 104 16.32 4.57 -8.49
CA GLU A 104 17.40 4.53 -7.48
C GLU A 104 17.95 3.12 -7.23
N VAL A 105 17.10 2.10 -7.35
CA VAL A 105 17.49 0.71 -7.08
C VAL A 105 18.41 0.13 -8.16
N SER A 106 19.14 -0.92 -7.77
CA SER A 106 19.98 -1.70 -8.66
C SER A 106 19.17 -2.36 -9.78
N PHE A 107 19.85 -2.79 -10.84
CA PHE A 107 19.20 -3.49 -11.96
C PHE A 107 18.46 -4.77 -11.49
N ASP A 108 19.06 -5.49 -10.55
CA ASP A 108 18.51 -6.75 -10.04
C ASP A 108 17.24 -6.53 -9.20
N ALA A 109 17.21 -5.48 -8.38
CA ALA A 109 16.05 -5.10 -7.56
C ALA A 109 14.94 -4.41 -8.37
N ARG A 110 15.26 -3.83 -9.54
CA ARG A 110 14.29 -3.05 -10.33
C ARG A 110 13.03 -3.83 -10.70
N GLN A 111 13.16 -5.12 -11.02
CA GLN A 111 12.03 -5.94 -11.46
C GLN A 111 10.97 -6.13 -10.37
N SER A 112 11.37 -6.23 -9.10
CA SER A 112 10.42 -6.35 -7.98
C SER A 112 9.65 -5.06 -7.80
N VAL A 113 10.34 -3.91 -7.83
CA VAL A 113 9.71 -2.58 -7.76
C VAL A 113 8.73 -2.35 -8.91
N GLU A 114 9.09 -2.73 -10.14
CA GLU A 114 8.20 -2.61 -11.31
C GLU A 114 6.94 -3.46 -11.18
N THR A 115 7.06 -4.66 -10.60
CA THR A 115 5.93 -5.55 -10.36
C THR A 115 4.92 -4.91 -9.41
N VAL A 116 5.41 -4.31 -8.32
CA VAL A 116 4.56 -3.60 -7.36
C VAL A 116 3.97 -2.32 -7.97
N LEU A 117 4.74 -1.58 -8.77
CA LEU A 117 4.26 -0.38 -9.46
C LEU A 117 3.10 -0.70 -10.42
N LYS A 118 3.21 -1.80 -11.17
CA LYS A 118 2.12 -2.29 -12.03
C LYS A 118 0.86 -2.56 -11.22
N LYS A 119 0.99 -3.24 -10.09
CA LYS A 119 -0.15 -3.56 -9.22
C LYS A 119 -0.83 -2.31 -8.64
N LEU A 120 -0.05 -1.34 -8.18
CA LEU A 120 -0.58 -0.04 -7.75
C LEU A 120 -1.30 0.70 -8.89
N SER A 121 -0.76 0.62 -10.11
CA SER A 121 -1.42 1.19 -11.30
C SER A 121 -2.77 0.53 -11.57
N ASP A 122 -2.85 -0.80 -11.50
CA ASP A 122 -4.09 -1.54 -11.74
C ASP A 122 -5.17 -1.16 -10.70
N VAL A 123 -4.79 -1.01 -9.42
CA VAL A 123 -5.73 -0.55 -8.36
C VAL A 123 -6.12 0.92 -8.54
N HIS A 124 -5.19 1.79 -8.96
CA HIS A 124 -5.48 3.19 -9.28
C HIS A 124 -6.51 3.32 -10.41
N ASP A 125 -6.35 2.55 -11.48
CA ASP A 125 -7.27 2.52 -12.61
C ASP A 125 -8.67 2.02 -12.20
N GLN A 126 -8.74 1.01 -11.32
CA GLN A 126 -9.99 0.52 -10.76
C GLN A 126 -10.69 1.58 -9.90
N LEU A 127 -9.96 2.25 -9.01
CA LEU A 127 -10.48 3.37 -8.20
C LEU A 127 -11.04 4.48 -9.09
N LEU A 128 -10.32 4.87 -10.15
CA LEU A 128 -10.78 5.87 -11.10
C LEU A 128 -12.05 5.41 -11.83
N ALA A 129 -12.09 4.16 -12.30
CA ALA A 129 -13.25 3.61 -12.97
C ALA A 129 -14.50 3.66 -12.08
N ASP A 130 -14.36 3.31 -10.80
CA ASP A 130 -15.46 3.36 -9.83
C ASP A 130 -15.93 4.78 -9.51
N ILE A 131 -14.99 5.71 -9.33
CA ILE A 131 -15.31 7.13 -9.07
C ILE A 131 -16.04 7.75 -10.27
N MET A 132 -15.60 7.42 -11.48
CA MET A 132 -16.09 8.01 -12.72
C MET A 132 -17.37 7.35 -13.24
N SER A 133 -17.56 6.05 -12.97
CA SER A 133 -18.76 5.34 -13.42
C SER A 133 -20.02 5.82 -12.68
N LYS A 134 -21.11 5.99 -13.43
CA LYS A 134 -22.45 5.90 -12.86
C LYS A 134 -22.69 4.40 -12.69
N LYS A 135 -22.48 3.83 -11.50
CA LYS A 135 -23.04 2.50 -11.17
C LYS A 135 -24.55 2.58 -11.53
N LYS A 136 -24.98 1.71 -12.45
CA LYS A 136 -26.36 1.67 -12.96
C LYS A 136 -27.34 1.46 -11.83
#